data_AF-A0A353Y9X9-F1
#
_entry.id   AF-A0A353Y9X9-F1
#
_cell.length_a   1.000
_cell.length_b   1.000
_cell.length_c   1.000
_cell.angle_alpha   90.00
_cell.angle_beta   90.00
_cell.angle_gamma   90.00
#
_symmetry.space_group_name_H-M   'P 1'
#
loop_
_entity.id
_entity.type
_entity.pdbx_description
1 polymer ?
#
loop_
_entity_poly.entity_id
_entity_poly.type
_entity_poly.pdbx_seq_one_letter_code
_entity_poly.pdbx_strand_id
1 'polypeptide(L)'
;PTNVISITDGQIFLETSLFNAGIRPAINAGISVSRVGGAAQTKLIKSLSGGIRTDLAQYRELAAFAQFASDLDAATKKQLDRGARVTELLKQAQYSPQSISLMAASLFSVNKGFMDDIEVKKVLSFEHGLHAYLKDKHAALLAKLEAAKAMDKDAEAELTAAIGAFKKTFA
;
A
#
# COMPACT_ATOMS: atom_id res chain seq x y z
N PRO A 1 15.82 6.55 -24.62
CA PRO A 1 15.18 5.74 -23.54
C PRO A 1 15.44 4.22 -23.68
N THR A 2 15.22 3.66 -24.87
CA THR A 2 15.19 2.20 -25.11
C THR A 2 16.48 1.47 -24.74
N ASN A 3 17.64 2.06 -25.02
CA ASN A 3 18.95 1.42 -24.79
C ASN A 3 19.29 1.22 -23.30
N VAL A 4 18.80 2.08 -22.41
CA VAL A 4 19.08 1.92 -20.97
C VAL A 4 18.12 0.90 -20.36
N ILE A 5 16.85 0.91 -20.79
CA ILE A 5 15.81 -0.03 -20.34
C ILE A 5 16.18 -1.48 -20.69
N SER A 6 16.82 -1.71 -21.84
CA SER A 6 17.25 -3.06 -22.24
C SER A 6 18.38 -3.60 -21.36
N ILE A 7 19.23 -2.73 -20.80
CA ILE A 7 20.40 -3.09 -19.99
C ILE A 7 20.03 -3.29 -18.51
N THR A 8 19.14 -2.47 -17.97
CA THR A 8 18.80 -2.49 -16.53
C THR A 8 17.88 -3.64 -16.13
N ASP A 9 17.97 -4.08 -14.87
CA ASP A 9 17.12 -5.11 -14.27
C ASP A 9 15.70 -4.64 -13.91
N GLY A 10 15.21 -3.58 -14.55
CA GLY A 10 13.92 -2.98 -14.29
C GLY A 10 13.93 -1.47 -14.42
N GLN A 11 12.76 -0.87 -14.23
CA GLN A 11 12.57 0.57 -14.29
C GLN A 11 11.50 1.03 -13.31
N ILE A 12 11.68 2.24 -12.78
CA ILE A 12 10.64 2.99 -12.10
C ILE A 12 10.26 4.13 -13.04
N PHE A 13 9.03 4.08 -13.56
CA PHE A 13 8.52 5.05 -14.50
C PHE A 13 7.67 6.09 -13.75
N LEU A 14 8.00 7.37 -13.93
CA LEU A 14 7.28 8.49 -13.31
C LEU A 14 6.45 9.22 -14.36
N GLU A 15 5.21 9.57 -14.03
CA GLU A 15 4.29 10.24 -14.96
C GLU A 15 3.86 11.62 -14.46
N THR A 16 3.90 12.60 -15.37
CA THR A 16 3.46 13.97 -15.09
C THR A 16 1.97 14.04 -14.76
N SER A 17 1.13 13.21 -15.39
CA SER A 17 -0.31 13.15 -15.12
C SER A 17 -0.60 12.73 -13.67
N LEU A 18 0.09 11.68 -13.17
CA LEU A 18 -0.02 11.22 -11.79
C LEU A 18 0.47 12.30 -10.81
N PHE A 19 1.59 12.96 -11.13
CA PHE A 19 2.11 14.06 -10.32
C PHE A 19 1.13 15.22 -10.20
N ASN A 20 0.49 15.61 -11.30
CA ASN A 20 -0.52 16.68 -11.36
C ASN A 20 -1.82 16.28 -10.65
N ALA A 21 -2.17 14.99 -10.63
CA ALA A 21 -3.27 14.45 -9.85
C ALA A 21 -2.95 14.30 -8.34
N GLY A 22 -1.77 14.74 -7.89
CA GLY A 22 -1.37 14.69 -6.48
C GLY A 22 -0.89 13.31 -6.00
N ILE A 23 -0.63 12.37 -6.90
CA ILE A 23 -0.01 11.08 -6.57
C ILE A 23 1.50 11.29 -6.53
N ARG A 24 2.07 11.22 -5.32
CA ARG A 24 3.49 11.46 -5.06
C ARG A 24 3.97 10.41 -4.05
N PRO A 25 4.92 9.53 -4.39
CA PRO A 25 5.69 9.49 -5.63
C PRO A 25 4.83 9.10 -6.85
N ALA A 26 5.08 9.74 -7.99
CA ALA A 26 4.26 9.63 -9.21
C ALA A 26 4.54 8.36 -10.03
N ILE A 27 4.64 7.21 -9.37
CA ILE A 27 5.07 5.94 -9.96
C ILE A 27 3.93 5.32 -10.76
N ASN A 28 4.19 5.01 -12.03
CA ASN A 28 3.30 4.18 -12.82
C ASN A 28 3.54 2.71 -12.49
N ALA A 29 2.68 2.12 -11.65
CA ALA A 29 2.79 0.72 -11.23
C ALA A 29 2.54 -0.31 -12.36
N GLY A 30 1.88 0.08 -13.46
CA GLY A 30 1.64 -0.80 -14.61
C GLY A 30 2.86 -0.96 -15.52
N ILE A 31 3.65 0.11 -15.67
CA ILE A 31 4.84 0.17 -16.54
C ILE A 31 6.13 -0.11 -15.76
N SER A 32 6.16 0.26 -14.47
CA SER A 32 7.31 0.01 -13.60
C SER A 32 7.45 -1.48 -13.30
N VAL A 33 8.68 -1.98 -13.38
CA VAL A 33 8.96 -3.41 -13.16
C VAL A 33 10.34 -3.57 -12.53
N SER A 34 10.49 -4.64 -11.76
CA SER A 34 11.79 -5.17 -11.34
C SER A 34 11.90 -6.60 -11.85
N ARG A 35 12.95 -6.91 -12.62
CA ARG A 35 13.28 -8.25 -13.11
C ARG A 35 13.79 -9.15 -11.99
N VAL A 36 14.44 -8.57 -10.97
CA VAL A 36 14.79 -9.28 -9.72
C VAL A 36 13.54 -9.65 -8.93
N GLY A 37 12.52 -8.80 -8.99
CA GLY A 37 11.19 -9.07 -8.45
C GLY A 37 11.20 -9.35 -6.95
N GLY A 38 10.41 -10.35 -6.54
CA GLY A 38 10.26 -10.72 -5.12
C GLY A 38 11.51 -11.34 -4.48
N ALA A 39 12.60 -11.58 -5.22
CA ALA A 39 13.85 -12.06 -4.64
C ALA A 39 14.60 -10.96 -3.86
N ALA A 40 14.40 -9.69 -4.22
CA ALA A 40 14.95 -8.54 -3.50
C ALA A 40 14.12 -8.13 -2.27
N GLN A 41 12.95 -8.74 -2.06
CA GLN A 41 12.04 -8.40 -0.98
C GLN A 41 12.32 -9.25 0.27
N THR A 42 12.12 -8.65 1.44
CA THR A 42 12.01 -9.43 2.68
C THR A 42 10.78 -10.34 2.63
N LYS A 43 10.81 -11.44 3.38
CA LYS A 43 9.66 -12.35 3.47
C LYS A 43 8.40 -11.63 3.95
N LEU A 44 8.56 -10.66 4.85
CA LEU A 44 7.50 -9.79 5.38
C LEU A 44 6.83 -8.95 4.28
N ILE A 45 7.59 -8.21 3.48
CA ILE A 45 7.01 -7.37 2.43
C ILE A 45 6.46 -8.23 1.28
N LYS A 46 7.14 -9.34 0.96
CA LYS A 46 6.70 -10.25 -0.10
C LYS A 46 5.32 -10.85 0.19
N SER A 47 5.04 -11.25 1.43
CA SER A 47 3.73 -11.81 1.79
C SER A 47 2.59 -10.79 1.73
N LEU A 48 2.90 -9.49 1.85
CA LEU A 48 1.91 -8.41 1.85
C LEU A 48 1.78 -7.70 0.48
N SER A 49 2.83 -7.67 -0.34
CA SER A 49 2.83 -6.88 -1.58
C SER A 49 2.08 -7.54 -2.75
N GLY A 50 1.81 -8.84 -2.67
CA GLY A 50 1.20 -9.60 -3.78
C GLY A 50 -0.20 -9.11 -4.19
N GLY A 51 -1.09 -8.90 -3.21
CA GLY A 51 -2.46 -8.43 -3.46
C GLY A 51 -2.50 -6.99 -3.98
N ILE A 52 -1.62 -6.12 -3.45
CA ILE A 52 -1.55 -4.70 -3.78
C ILE A 52 -1.30 -4.46 -5.27
N ARG A 53 -0.41 -5.23 -5.89
CA ARG A 53 -0.14 -5.08 -7.34
C ARG A 53 -1.37 -5.42 -8.17
N THR A 54 -2.08 -6.49 -7.81
CA THR A 54 -3.30 -6.92 -8.49
C THR A 54 -4.40 -5.87 -8.33
N ASP A 55 -4.59 -5.37 -7.11
CA ASP A 55 -5.58 -4.34 -6.79
C ASP A 55 -5.33 -3.05 -7.59
N LEU A 56 -4.07 -2.59 -7.68
CA LEU A 56 -3.70 -1.40 -8.46
C LEU A 56 -3.88 -1.57 -9.96
N ALA A 57 -3.54 -2.74 -10.51
CA ALA A 57 -3.71 -3.02 -11.93
C ALA A 57 -5.20 -3.01 -12.30
N GLN A 58 -6.01 -3.71 -11.53
CA GLN A 58 -7.46 -3.76 -11.73
C GLN A 58 -8.11 -2.39 -11.52
N TYR A 59 -7.68 -1.64 -10.51
CA TYR A 59 -8.16 -0.28 -10.27
C TYR A 59 -7.96 0.64 -11.48
N ARG A 60 -6.79 0.58 -12.12
CA ARG A 60 -6.49 1.45 -13.27
C ARG A 60 -7.33 1.13 -14.48
N GLU A 61 -7.50 -0.15 -14.79
CA GLU A 61 -8.40 -0.61 -15.85
C GLU A 61 -9.81 -0.09 -15.57
N LEU A 62 -10.35 -0.39 -14.38
CA LEU A 62 -11.72 -0.04 -14.02
C LEU A 62 -11.96 1.47 -13.88
N ALA A 63 -10.98 2.24 -13.39
CA ALA A 63 -11.13 3.68 -13.21
C ALA A 63 -11.30 4.42 -14.55
N ALA A 64 -10.71 3.92 -15.63
CA ALA A 64 -10.93 4.47 -16.97
C ALA A 64 -12.36 4.17 -17.47
N PHE A 65 -12.88 2.97 -17.22
CA PHE A 65 -14.25 2.60 -17.61
C PHE A 65 -15.33 3.27 -16.74
N ALA A 66 -15.06 3.43 -15.45
CA ALA A 66 -15.97 4.03 -14.48
C ALA A 66 -16.30 5.50 -14.78
N GLN A 67 -15.46 6.20 -15.55
CA GLN A 67 -15.75 7.56 -16.00
C GLN A 67 -16.91 7.63 -17.01
N PHE A 68 -17.25 6.51 -17.65
CA PHE A 68 -18.25 6.45 -18.72
C PHE A 68 -19.45 5.55 -18.38
N ALA A 69 -19.39 4.77 -17.31
CA ALA A 69 -20.46 3.87 -16.90
C ALA A 69 -21.36 4.52 -15.84
N SER A 70 -22.67 4.56 -16.07
CA SER A 70 -23.65 5.11 -15.13
C SER A 70 -24.00 4.16 -13.98
N ASP A 71 -23.97 2.85 -14.23
CA ASP A 71 -24.22 1.81 -13.23
C ASP A 71 -23.05 0.83 -13.19
N LEU A 72 -22.41 0.74 -12.03
CA LEU A 72 -21.40 -0.26 -11.71
C LEU A 72 -22.00 -1.25 -10.73
N ASP A 73 -21.79 -2.54 -10.97
CA ASP A 73 -22.19 -3.57 -10.02
C ASP A 73 -21.41 -3.45 -8.70
N ALA A 74 -21.94 -4.05 -7.64
CA ALA A 74 -21.38 -3.92 -6.30
C ALA A 74 -19.93 -4.45 -6.18
N ALA A 75 -19.55 -5.47 -6.97
CA ALA A 75 -18.19 -6.01 -6.92
C ALA A 75 -17.21 -5.03 -7.56
N THR A 76 -17.54 -4.47 -8.73
CA THR A 76 -16.73 -3.45 -9.40
C THR A 76 -16.58 -2.20 -8.53
N LYS A 77 -17.66 -1.76 -7.88
CA LYS A 77 -17.61 -0.61 -6.96
C LYS A 77 -16.66 -0.87 -5.79
N LYS A 78 -16.75 -2.03 -5.14
CA LYS A 78 -15.86 -2.41 -4.03
C LYS A 78 -14.39 -2.44 -4.46
N GLN A 79 -14.12 -2.92 -5.66
CA GLN A 79 -12.77 -2.99 -6.22
C GLN A 79 -12.19 -1.60 -6.52
N LEU A 80 -13.01 -0.70 -7.07
CA LEU A 80 -12.64 0.71 -7.26
C LEU A 80 -12.36 1.41 -5.94
N ASP A 81 -13.25 1.22 -4.97
CA ASP A 81 -13.14 1.78 -3.63
C ASP A 81 -11.87 1.32 -2.91
N ARG A 82 -11.52 0.04 -3.03
CA ARG A 82 -10.27 -0.51 -2.49
C ARG A 82 -9.05 0.05 -3.23
N GLY A 83 -9.08 0.07 -4.55
CA GLY A 83 -8.01 0.60 -5.38
C GLY A 83 -7.70 2.07 -5.14
N ALA A 84 -8.73 2.89 -4.90
CA ALA A 84 -8.59 4.30 -4.53
C ALA A 84 -7.85 4.45 -3.20
N ARG A 85 -8.17 3.64 -2.19
CA ARG A 85 -7.50 3.64 -0.88
C ARG A 85 -6.06 3.13 -0.96
N VAL A 86 -5.82 2.07 -1.73
CA VAL A 86 -4.46 1.58 -2.00
C VAL A 86 -3.63 2.67 -2.68
N THR A 87 -4.19 3.36 -3.68
CA THR A 87 -3.51 4.46 -4.38
C THR A 87 -3.19 5.61 -3.44
N GLU A 88 -4.11 5.95 -2.54
CA GLU A 88 -3.89 6.99 -1.54
C GLU A 88 -2.81 6.59 -0.52
N LEU A 89 -2.83 5.35 -0.02
CA LEU A 89 -1.85 4.83 0.93
C LEU A 89 -0.42 4.86 0.37
N LEU A 90 -0.26 4.66 -0.94
CA LEU A 90 1.06 4.67 -1.57
C LEU A 90 1.63 6.07 -1.79
N LYS A 91 0.91 7.13 -1.40
CA LYS A 91 1.47 8.47 -1.38
C LYS A 91 2.42 8.61 -0.19
N GLN A 92 3.55 9.24 -0.44
CA GLN A 92 4.59 9.43 0.56
C GLN A 92 5.28 10.78 0.34
N ALA A 93 5.42 11.54 1.43
CA ALA A 93 6.13 12.81 1.42
C ALA A 93 7.63 12.61 1.15
N GLN A 94 8.26 13.63 0.57
CA GLN A 94 9.72 13.65 0.42
C GLN A 94 10.40 13.60 1.79
N TYR A 95 11.61 13.04 1.83
CA TYR A 95 12.44 12.92 3.04
C TYR A 95 11.81 12.11 4.19
N SER A 96 10.78 11.32 3.90
CA SER A 96 10.06 10.54 4.90
C SER A 96 10.14 9.03 4.62
N PRO A 97 11.32 8.42 4.44
CA PRO A 97 11.43 6.97 4.21
C PRO A 97 10.86 6.19 5.40
N GLN A 98 10.18 5.08 5.11
CA GLN A 98 9.58 4.22 6.13
C GLN A 98 10.48 3.00 6.42
N SER A 99 10.47 2.54 7.67
CA SER A 99 11.07 1.25 8.04
C SER A 99 10.25 0.09 7.47
N ILE A 100 10.84 -1.11 7.41
CA ILE A 100 10.19 -2.29 6.83
C ILE A 100 8.94 -2.65 7.65
N SER A 101 9.02 -2.56 8.97
CA SER A 101 7.94 -2.81 9.92
C SER A 101 6.76 -1.85 9.77
N LEU A 102 7.00 -0.55 9.58
CA LEU A 102 5.93 0.44 9.37
C LEU A 102 5.26 0.26 8.00
N MET A 103 6.07 0.07 6.96
CA MET A 103 5.57 -0.24 5.62
C MET A 103 4.71 -1.53 5.65
N ALA A 104 5.17 -2.57 6.35
CA ALA A 104 4.41 -3.79 6.53
C ALA A 104 3.07 -3.55 7.25
N ALA A 105 3.04 -2.73 8.30
CA ALA A 105 1.80 -2.38 8.99
C ALA A 105 0.80 -1.67 8.05
N SER A 106 1.27 -0.71 7.24
CA SER A 106 0.44 -0.04 6.22
C SER A 106 -0.15 -1.03 5.22
N LEU A 107 0.70 -1.87 4.60
CA LEU A 107 0.26 -2.85 3.61
C LEU A 107 -0.68 -3.90 4.20
N PHE A 108 -0.40 -4.36 5.43
CA PHE A 108 -1.25 -5.29 6.15
C PHE A 108 -2.64 -4.70 6.41
N SER A 109 -2.70 -3.43 6.82
CA SER A 109 -3.97 -2.74 7.11
C SER A 109 -4.92 -2.71 5.91
N VAL A 110 -4.40 -2.41 4.72
CA VAL A 110 -5.19 -2.40 3.48
C VAL A 110 -5.54 -3.81 3.02
N ASN A 111 -4.59 -4.75 3.06
CA ASN A 111 -4.85 -6.11 2.61
C ASN A 111 -5.98 -6.81 3.38
N LYS A 112 -6.02 -6.60 4.69
CA LYS A 112 -7.04 -7.15 5.59
C LYS A 112 -8.34 -6.33 5.62
N GLY A 113 -8.42 -5.24 4.84
CA GLY A 113 -9.62 -4.41 4.72
C GLY A 113 -9.90 -3.50 5.92
N PHE A 114 -8.89 -3.22 6.77
CA PHE A 114 -9.07 -2.30 7.90
C PHE A 114 -9.36 -0.87 7.45
N MET A 115 -8.97 -0.52 6.22
CA MET A 115 -9.20 0.80 5.63
C MET A 115 -10.47 0.88 4.76
N ASP A 116 -11.21 -0.22 4.53
CA ASP A 116 -12.31 -0.28 3.55
C ASP A 116 -13.49 0.65 3.87
N ASP A 117 -13.68 1.01 5.14
CA ASP A 117 -14.70 1.94 5.64
C ASP A 117 -14.16 3.36 5.89
N ILE A 118 -12.85 3.58 5.72
CA ILE A 118 -12.24 4.89 5.88
C ILE A 118 -12.44 5.69 4.60
N GLU A 119 -12.85 6.95 4.73
CA GLU A 119 -12.93 7.86 3.58
C GLU A 119 -11.53 8.05 2.96
N VAL A 120 -11.43 8.02 1.62
CA VAL A 120 -10.16 8.10 0.89
C VAL A 120 -9.27 9.26 1.39
N LYS A 121 -9.85 10.45 1.60
CA LYS A 121 -9.12 11.63 2.09
C LYS A 121 -8.48 11.46 3.46
N LYS A 122 -8.99 10.54 4.29
CA LYS A 122 -8.51 10.27 5.65
C LYS A 122 -7.50 9.12 5.71
N VAL A 123 -7.24 8.42 4.60
CA VAL A 123 -6.33 7.24 4.56
C VAL A 123 -4.94 7.58 5.08
N LEU A 124 -4.32 8.67 4.60
CA LEU A 124 -2.98 9.09 5.07
C LEU A 124 -2.99 9.54 6.53
N SER A 125 -4.09 10.15 6.99
CA SER A 125 -4.23 10.54 8.41
C SER A 125 -4.32 9.31 9.30
N PHE A 126 -5.07 8.29 8.85
CA PHE A 126 -5.12 7.00 9.54
C PHE A 126 -3.76 6.31 9.54
N GLU A 127 -3.03 6.29 8.42
CA GLU A 127 -1.69 5.69 8.36
C GLU A 127 -0.74 6.36 9.36
N HIS A 128 -0.63 7.68 9.34
CA HIS A 128 0.23 8.40 10.27
C HIS A 128 -0.16 8.16 11.73
N GLY A 129 -1.46 8.18 12.04
CA GLY A 129 -1.97 7.87 13.38
C GLY A 129 -1.65 6.44 13.80
N LEU A 130 -1.82 5.48 12.89
CA LEU A 130 -1.50 4.07 13.13
C LEU A 130 0.00 3.89 13.39
N HIS A 131 0.86 4.54 12.60
CA HIS A 131 2.30 4.48 12.80
C HIS A 131 2.71 5.06 14.15
N ALA A 132 2.13 6.20 14.54
CA ALA A 132 2.37 6.79 15.85
C ALA A 132 1.92 5.85 16.98
N TYR A 133 0.71 5.29 16.87
CA TYR A 133 0.15 4.35 17.83
C TYR A 133 1.01 3.09 17.98
N LEU A 134 1.46 2.50 16.87
CA LEU A 134 2.31 1.31 16.89
C LEU A 134 3.69 1.61 17.48
N LYS A 135 4.26 2.80 17.20
CA LYS A 135 5.52 3.22 17.81
C LYS A 135 5.41 3.43 19.31
N ASP A 136 4.29 3.97 19.78
CA ASP A 136 4.07 4.27 21.19
C ASP A 136 3.74 3.00 21.99
N LYS A 137 2.77 2.20 21.52
CA LYS A 137 2.20 1.09 22.30
C LYS A 137 2.70 -0.29 21.90
N HIS A 138 3.27 -0.44 20.69
CA HIS A 138 3.66 -1.72 20.12
C HIS A 138 5.09 -1.69 19.54
N ALA A 139 5.99 -0.91 20.14
CA ALA A 139 7.38 -0.78 19.71
C ALA A 139 8.11 -2.14 19.63
N ALA A 140 7.82 -3.04 20.58
CA ALA A 140 8.39 -4.39 20.61
C ALA A 140 7.99 -5.23 19.39
N LEU A 141 6.73 -5.14 18.96
CA LEU A 141 6.23 -5.80 17.76
C LEU A 141 6.92 -5.24 16.50
N LEU A 142 7.06 -3.93 16.39
CA LEU A 142 7.78 -3.30 15.27
C LEU A 142 9.24 -3.77 15.21
N ALA A 143 9.93 -3.79 16.35
CA ALA A 143 11.31 -4.28 16.44
C ALA A 143 11.42 -5.76 16.06
N LYS A 144 10.48 -6.60 16.49
CA LYS A 144 10.41 -8.02 16.12
C LYS A 144 10.27 -8.19 14.61
N LEU A 145 9.36 -7.44 13.98
CA LEU A 145 9.14 -7.48 12.52
C LEU A 145 10.35 -6.99 11.73
N GLU A 146 11.00 -5.92 12.20
CA GLU A 146 12.20 -5.36 11.56
C GLU A 146 13.38 -6.35 11.61
N ALA A 147 13.60 -7.00 12.76
CA ALA A 147 14.68 -7.96 12.95
C ALA A 147 14.43 -9.27 12.21
N ALA A 148 13.23 -9.85 12.34
CA ALA A 148 12.89 -11.12 11.71
C ALA A 148 12.72 -11.00 10.19
N LYS A 149 12.36 -9.80 9.68
CA LYS A 149 12.05 -9.55 8.26
C LYS A 149 11.00 -10.53 7.71
N ALA A 150 10.17 -11.07 8.60
CA ALA A 150 9.12 -12.05 8.36
C ALA A 150 7.99 -11.84 9.37
N MET A 151 6.80 -12.36 9.04
CA MET A 151 5.65 -12.36 9.93
C MET A 151 5.34 -13.78 10.36
N ASP A 152 5.28 -14.01 11.66
CA ASP A 152 4.73 -15.24 12.23
C ASP A 152 3.25 -15.04 12.62
N LYS A 153 2.57 -16.13 12.97
CA LYS A 153 1.14 -16.11 13.30
C LYS A 153 0.86 -15.25 14.53
N ASP A 154 1.76 -15.24 15.50
CA ASP A 154 1.61 -14.46 16.73
C ASP A 154 1.70 -12.96 16.45
N ALA A 155 2.68 -12.54 15.65
CA ALA A 155 2.83 -11.15 15.21
C ALA A 155 1.66 -10.71 14.33
N GLU A 156 1.13 -11.59 13.47
CA GLU A 156 -0.07 -11.29 12.69
C GLU A 156 -1.30 -11.07 13.57
N ALA A 157 -1.49 -11.92 14.59
CA ALA A 157 -2.59 -11.79 15.55
C ALA A 157 -2.45 -10.52 16.40
N GLU A 158 -1.24 -10.23 16.88
CA GLU A 158 -0.95 -9.02 17.65
C GLU A 158 -1.17 -7.75 16.81
N LEU A 159 -0.68 -7.73 15.56
CA LEU A 159 -0.87 -6.60 14.65
C LEU A 159 -2.35 -6.40 14.31
N THR A 160 -3.09 -7.48 14.09
CA THR A 160 -4.54 -7.46 13.87
C THR A 160 -5.28 -6.84 15.06
N ALA A 161 -4.95 -7.26 16.29
CA ALA A 161 -5.54 -6.71 17.50
C ALA A 161 -5.18 -5.22 17.70
N ALA A 162 -3.92 -4.86 17.47
CA ALA A 162 -3.42 -3.49 17.59
C ALA A 162 -4.12 -2.53 16.61
N ILE A 163 -4.22 -2.91 15.33
CA ILE A 163 -4.92 -2.11 14.31
C ILE A 163 -6.41 -2.01 14.63
N GLY A 164 -7.04 -3.11 15.06
CA GLY A 164 -8.44 -3.11 15.47
C GLY A 164 -8.71 -2.19 16.67
N ALA A 165 -7.81 -2.16 17.66
CA ALA A 165 -7.88 -1.26 18.80
C ALA A 165 -7.69 0.20 18.38
N PHE A 166 -6.68 0.50 17.56
CA PHE A 166 -6.44 1.85 17.03
C PHE A 166 -7.63 2.35 16.22
N LYS A 167 -8.20 1.51 15.36
CA LYS A 167 -9.35 1.87 14.53
C LYS A 167 -10.56 2.31 15.36
N LYS A 168 -10.80 1.68 16.52
CA LYS A 168 -11.86 2.11 17.46
C LYS A 168 -11.60 3.48 18.09
N THR A 169 -10.34 3.90 18.18
CA THR A 169 -9.97 5.23 18.68
C THR A 169 -9.95 6.30 17.59
N PHE A 170 -9.88 5.89 16.33
CA PHE A 170 -9.88 6.78 15.17
C PHE A 170 -11.29 7.03 14.60
N ALA A 171 -12.18 6.05 14.74
CA ALA A 171 -13.57 6.10 14.32
C ALA A 171 -14.43 7.05 15.17
#